data_AF-A0A6J6VSA0-F1
#
_entry.id   AF-A0A6J6VSA0-F1
#
_cell.length_a   1.000
_cell.length_b   1.000
_cell.length_c   1.000
_cell.angle_alpha   90.00
_cell.angle_beta   90.00
_cell.angle_gamma   90.00
#
_symmetry.space_group_name_H-M   'P 1'
#
loop_
_entity.id
_entity.type
_entity.pdbx_description
1 polymer ?
#
loop_
_entity_poly.entity_id
_entity_poly.type
_entity_poly.pdbx_seq_one_letter_code
_entity_poly.pdbx_strand_id
1 'polypeptide(L)'
;MTTFTGYMVHVDFDGTTLNIVGHNKMSKIALAGQSWDQPLILNRSEIVNVIVKQPNAIAIMFINGRIDLFTTDGRRIQLHFRRKQRADLQGLAAALTQHSPTPAGWYADPNDSTINRYWDGSSWTDDTSSR
;
A
#
# COMPACT_ATOMS: atom_id res chain seq x y z
N MET A 1 -13.58 10.08 8.97
CA MET A 1 -12.11 10.09 9.02
C MET A 1 -11.69 8.96 9.93
N THR A 2 -11.09 7.91 9.36
CA THR A 2 -10.63 6.72 10.08
C THR A 2 -9.11 6.78 10.15
N THR A 3 -8.58 6.83 11.36
CA THR A 3 -7.13 6.84 11.60
C THR A 3 -6.65 5.42 11.81
N PHE A 4 -5.68 4.99 11.01
CA PHE A 4 -5.02 3.69 11.11
C PHE A 4 -3.59 3.89 11.59
N THR A 5 -3.16 3.08 12.57
CA THR A 5 -1.83 3.22 13.15
C THR A 5 -0.89 2.15 12.62
N GLY A 6 0.09 2.58 11.82
CA GLY A 6 1.17 1.73 11.33
C GLY A 6 2.42 1.76 12.21
N TYR A 7 3.46 1.07 11.77
CA TYR A 7 4.74 1.07 12.45
C TYR A 7 5.47 2.39 12.17
N MET A 8 5.45 3.29 13.15
CA MET A 8 6.07 4.63 13.09
C MET A 8 5.40 5.59 12.07
N VAL A 9 4.19 5.25 11.62
CA VAL A 9 3.36 6.07 10.74
C VAL A 9 1.90 6.05 11.22
N HIS A 10 1.19 7.18 11.11
CA HIS A 10 -0.28 7.20 11.14
C HIS A 10 -0.81 7.47 9.74
N VAL A 11 -1.92 6.83 9.41
CA VAL A 11 -2.61 7.00 8.13
C VAL A 11 -4.03 7.42 8.44
N ASP A 12 -4.37 8.66 8.09
CA ASP A 12 -5.75 9.13 8.15
C ASP A 12 -6.40 8.94 6.78
N PHE A 13 -7.54 8.26 6.76
CA PHE A 13 -8.33 8.08 5.55
C PHE A 13 -9.73 8.69 5.74
N ASP A 14 -10.09 9.65 4.90
CA ASP A 14 -11.41 10.29 4.91
C ASP A 14 -12.42 9.62 3.94
N GLY A 15 -11.98 8.63 3.17
CA GLY A 15 -12.75 7.98 2.09
C GLY A 15 -12.25 8.36 0.68
N THR A 16 -11.63 9.53 0.55
CA THR A 16 -11.14 10.09 -0.72
C THR A 16 -9.66 10.43 -0.70
N THR A 17 -9.09 10.71 0.46
CA THR A 17 -7.75 11.23 0.69
C THR A 17 -7.08 10.39 1.77
N LEU A 18 -5.87 9.92 1.47
CA LEU A 18 -4.97 9.33 2.44
C LEU A 18 -3.95 10.38 2.86
N ASN A 19 -3.89 10.64 4.16
CA ASN A 19 -2.83 11.43 4.77
C ASN A 19 -1.91 10.51 5.57
N ILE A 20 -0.66 10.37 5.13
CA ILE A 20 0.33 9.49 5.75
C ILE A 20 1.35 10.35 6.47
N VAL A 21 1.43 10.21 7.80
CA VAL A 21 2.29 11.00 8.68
C VAL A 21 3.32 10.09 9.36
N GLY A 22 4.62 10.33 9.12
CA GLY A 22 5.72 9.62 9.80
C GLY A 22 6.15 10.30 11.10
N HIS A 23 6.39 9.52 12.15
CA HIS A 23 6.71 10.05 13.50
C HIS A 23 8.17 10.42 13.71
N ASN A 24 9.07 9.98 12.83
CA ASN A 24 10.51 10.07 13.05
C ASN A 24 11.30 10.04 11.72
N LYS A 25 12.53 10.57 11.73
CA LYS A 25 13.37 10.75 10.53
C LYS A 25 13.61 9.46 9.71
N MET A 26 13.55 8.29 10.35
CA MET A 26 13.71 6.98 9.72
C MET A 26 12.41 6.44 9.07
N SER A 27 11.23 6.73 9.63
CA SER A 27 9.93 6.42 8.99
C SER A 27 9.68 7.33 7.78
N LYS A 28 10.30 8.51 7.76
CA LYS A 28 10.36 9.39 6.59
C LYS A 28 11.24 8.86 5.45
N ILE A 29 12.13 7.89 5.66
CA ILE A 29 13.07 7.36 4.65
C ILE A 29 12.60 6.01 4.07
N ALA A 30 11.85 5.22 4.85
CA ALA A 30 11.42 3.87 4.46
C ALA A 30 10.32 3.83 3.39
N LEU A 31 9.71 4.98 3.07
CA LEU A 31 8.69 5.14 2.04
C LEU A 31 9.34 5.78 0.80
N ALA A 32 9.78 4.95 -0.14
CA ALA A 32 10.37 5.32 -1.43
C ALA A 32 11.80 5.95 -1.42
N GLY A 33 12.56 5.85 -0.32
CA GLY A 33 13.97 6.28 -0.28
C GLY A 33 14.18 7.80 -0.27
N GLN A 34 13.12 8.58 -0.05
CA GLN A 34 13.12 10.04 -0.09
C GLN A 34 12.64 10.56 1.26
N SER A 35 13.37 11.50 1.88
CA SER A 35 12.99 12.06 3.19
C SER A 35 11.75 12.96 3.04
N TRP A 36 10.60 12.52 3.56
CA TRP A 36 9.39 13.34 3.58
C TRP A 36 9.38 14.23 4.84
N ASP A 37 9.70 15.52 4.72
CA ASP A 37 9.53 16.45 5.86
C ASP A 37 8.07 16.88 6.07
N GLN A 38 7.22 16.66 5.06
CA GLN A 38 5.79 16.96 5.09
C GLN A 38 4.94 15.68 5.04
N PRO A 39 3.71 15.72 5.59
CA PRO A 39 2.73 14.65 5.42
C PRO A 39 2.54 14.30 3.93
N LEU A 40 2.54 13.01 3.62
CA LEU A 40 2.25 12.53 2.27
C LEU A 40 0.74 12.45 2.11
N ILE A 41 0.19 13.40 1.36
CA ILE A 41 -1.21 13.45 1.01
C ILE A 41 -1.36 12.81 -0.37
N LEU A 42 -2.19 11.77 -0.45
CA LEU A 42 -2.49 11.04 -1.68
C LEU A 42 -3.99 10.99 -1.86
N ASN A 43 -4.48 11.22 -3.06
CA ASN A 43 -5.86 10.93 -3.36
C ASN A 43 -6.03 9.41 -3.52
N ARG A 44 -7.20 8.89 -3.13
CA ARG A 44 -7.55 7.48 -3.34
C ARG A 44 -7.52 7.14 -4.82
N SER A 45 -7.93 8.05 -5.70
CA SER A 45 -7.87 7.88 -7.15
C SER A 45 -6.45 7.75 -7.69
N GLU A 46 -5.46 8.30 -7.00
CA GLU A 46 -4.04 8.14 -7.34
C GLU A 46 -3.52 6.75 -6.96
N ILE A 47 -4.20 6.02 -6.08
CA ILE A 47 -3.81 4.67 -5.67
C ILE A 47 -4.40 3.66 -6.65
N VAL A 48 -3.53 3.13 -7.50
CA VAL A 48 -3.87 2.14 -8.53
C VAL A 48 -3.89 0.74 -7.94
N ASN A 49 -3.05 0.43 -6.96
CA ASN A 49 -3.05 -0.91 -6.38
C ASN A 49 -2.71 -0.90 -4.90
N VAL A 50 -3.26 -1.87 -4.18
CA VAL A 50 -3.08 -2.09 -2.75
C VAL A 50 -2.79 -3.57 -2.53
N ILE A 51 -1.52 -3.89 -2.28
CA ILE A 51 -1.07 -5.26 -2.03
C ILE A 51 -0.81 -5.42 -0.54
N VAL A 52 -1.57 -6.29 0.10
CA VAL A 52 -1.35 -6.65 1.50
C VAL A 52 -0.44 -7.87 1.56
N LYS A 53 0.80 -7.69 2.04
CA LYS A 53 1.71 -8.81 2.28
C LYS A 53 1.64 -9.21 3.75
N GLN A 54 0.87 -10.27 4.03
CA GLN A 54 0.86 -10.91 5.33
C GLN A 54 2.03 -11.90 5.42
N PRO A 55 2.78 -11.92 6.53
CA PRO A 55 3.84 -12.91 6.72
C PRO A 55 3.22 -14.30 6.88
N ASN A 56 3.85 -15.29 6.24
CA ASN A 56 3.56 -16.72 6.45
C ASN A 56 3.91 -17.15 7.89
N ALA A 57 3.39 -18.30 8.32
CA ALA A 57 3.44 -18.75 9.72
C ALA A 57 4.85 -18.76 10.35
N ILE A 58 5.88 -18.99 9.54
CA ILE A 58 7.30 -18.98 9.96
C ILE A 58 7.84 -17.53 10.06
N ALA A 59 7.47 -16.64 9.13
CA ALA A 59 7.92 -15.24 9.13
C ALA A 59 7.24 -14.38 10.20
N ILE A 60 6.10 -14.79 10.76
CA ILE A 60 5.40 -14.06 11.85
C ILE A 60 6.31 -13.79 13.07
N MET A 61 7.34 -14.61 13.28
CA MET A 61 8.31 -14.41 14.38
C MET A 61 9.28 -13.24 14.14
N PHE A 62 9.50 -12.83 12.89
CA PHE A 62 10.59 -11.90 12.54
C PHE A 62 10.15 -10.74 11.63
N ILE A 63 9.03 -10.86 10.92
CA ILE A 63 8.53 -9.86 9.97
C ILE A 63 7.10 -9.44 10.35
N ASN A 64 6.93 -8.13 10.45
CA ASN A 64 5.68 -7.44 10.72
C ASN A 64 5.02 -7.14 9.35
N GLY A 65 3.73 -7.46 9.19
CA GLY A 65 3.03 -7.36 7.89
C GLY A 65 3.09 -5.95 7.26
N ARG A 66 2.95 -5.87 5.95
CA ARG A 66 3.00 -4.57 5.24
C ARG A 66 1.90 -4.42 4.19
N ILE A 67 1.56 -3.18 3.88
CA ILE A 67 0.74 -2.80 2.73
C ILE A 67 1.64 -2.07 1.74
N ASP A 68 1.70 -2.57 0.52
CA ASP A 68 2.36 -1.93 -0.62
C ASP A 68 1.28 -1.20 -1.44
N LEU A 69 1.30 0.14 -1.44
CA LEU A 69 0.44 0.96 -2.29
C LEU A 69 1.20 1.32 -3.56
N PHE A 70 0.54 1.24 -4.70
CA PHE A 70 1.08 1.66 -6.00
C PHE A 70 0.29 2.85 -6.49
N THR A 71 0.97 3.94 -6.82
CA THR A 71 0.33 5.15 -7.34
C THR A 71 0.33 5.20 -8.86
N THR A 72 -0.56 6.01 -9.45
CA THR A 72 -0.65 6.31 -10.89
C THR A 72 0.66 6.81 -11.45
N ASP A 73 1.43 7.51 -10.63
CA ASP A 73 2.72 8.09 -10.98
C ASP A 73 3.85 7.03 -11.02
N GLY A 74 3.52 5.75 -10.78
CA GLY A 74 4.46 4.65 -10.70
C GLY A 74 5.22 4.55 -9.36
N ARG A 75 4.80 5.31 -8.33
CA ARG A 75 5.46 5.24 -7.02
C ARG A 75 4.94 4.05 -6.23
N ARG A 76 5.84 3.35 -5.53
CA ARG A 76 5.50 2.32 -4.55
C ARG A 76 5.70 2.85 -3.14
N ILE A 77 4.68 2.73 -2.32
CA ILE A 77 4.61 3.26 -0.96
C ILE A 77 4.40 2.08 0.00
N GLN A 78 5.41 1.77 0.80
CA GLN A 78 5.41 0.61 1.70
C GLN A 78 5.07 1.00 3.14
N LEU A 79 3.86 0.68 3.58
CA LEU A 79 3.41 0.91 4.95
C LEU A 79 3.62 -0.37 5.76
N HIS A 80 4.54 -0.31 6.74
CA HIS A 80 4.80 -1.43 7.64
C HIS A 80 3.87 -1.39 8.85
N PHE A 81 3.42 -2.53 9.33
CA PHE A 81 2.50 -2.65 10.46
C PHE A 81 2.99 -3.72 11.43
N ARG A 82 3.07 -3.39 12.72
CA ARG A 82 3.44 -4.38 13.74
C ARG A 82 2.33 -5.38 13.98
N ARG A 83 2.67 -6.54 14.57
CA ARG A 83 1.70 -7.58 14.98
C ARG A 83 0.49 -7.03 15.75
N LYS A 84 0.69 -6.05 16.64
CA LYS A 84 -0.39 -5.41 17.42
C LYS A 84 -1.36 -4.57 16.57
N GLN A 85 -0.92 -4.12 15.40
CA GLN A 85 -1.64 -3.24 14.47
C GLN A 85 -2.25 -4.02 13.29
N ARG A 86 -2.35 -5.35 13.40
CA ARG A 86 -2.87 -6.20 12.32
C ARG A 86 -4.34 -5.88 11.98
N ALA A 87 -5.13 -5.50 12.98
CA ALA A 87 -6.51 -5.05 12.77
C ALA A 87 -6.55 -3.76 11.94
N ASP A 88 -5.68 -2.79 12.26
CA ASP A 88 -5.57 -1.53 11.51
C ASP A 88 -5.10 -1.76 10.07
N LEU A 89 -4.15 -2.69 9.85
CA LEU A 89 -3.73 -3.08 8.49
C LEU A 89 -4.89 -3.65 7.67
N GLN A 90 -5.68 -4.54 8.26
CA GLN A 90 -6.83 -5.14 7.58
C GLN A 90 -7.93 -4.10 7.34
N GLY A 91 -8.19 -3.23 8.32
CA GLY A 91 -9.16 -2.16 8.20
C GLY A 91 -8.79 -1.14 7.13
N LEU A 92 -7.52 -0.74 7.06
CA LEU A 92 -7.03 0.17 6.03
C LEU A 92 -7.12 -0.47 4.64
N ALA A 93 -6.68 -1.72 4.51
CA ALA A 93 -6.77 -2.44 3.24
C ALA A 93 -8.23 -2.57 2.78
N ALA A 94 -9.15 -2.92 3.68
CA ALA A 94 -10.58 -3.02 3.38
C ALA A 94 -11.17 -1.66 3.00
N ALA A 95 -10.82 -0.58 3.71
CA ALA A 95 -11.30 0.75 3.39
C ALA A 95 -10.81 1.23 2.02
N LEU A 96 -9.55 0.91 1.68
CA LEU A 96 -8.96 1.19 0.38
C LEU A 96 -9.61 0.37 -0.74
N THR A 97 -9.86 -0.93 -0.53
CA THR A 97 -10.46 -1.78 -1.58
C THR A 97 -11.96 -1.56 -1.74
N GLN A 98 -12.70 -1.26 -0.68
CA GLN A 98 -14.15 -1.03 -0.75
C GLN A 98 -14.53 0.25 -1.52
N HIS A 99 -13.68 1.28 -1.53
CA HIS A 99 -14.03 2.58 -2.10
C HIS A 99 -13.54 2.84 -3.54
N SER A 100 -12.83 1.92 -4.18
CA SER A 100 -12.62 1.97 -5.63
C SER A 100 -12.24 0.59 -6.14
N PRO A 101 -13.06 -0.07 -6.99
CA PRO A 101 -12.57 -1.20 -7.76
C PRO A 101 -11.48 -0.63 -8.67
N THR A 102 -10.23 -1.06 -8.46
CA THR A 102 -9.20 -0.80 -9.45
C THR A 102 -9.71 -1.42 -10.73
N PRO A 103 -9.98 -0.66 -11.80
CA PRO A 103 -10.65 -1.20 -12.96
C PRO A 103 -9.79 -2.31 -13.57
N ALA A 104 -10.46 -3.34 -14.09
CA ALA A 104 -9.75 -4.42 -14.75
C ALA A 104 -8.90 -3.85 -15.89
N GLY A 105 -7.64 -4.26 -15.99
CA GLY A 105 -6.70 -3.64 -16.92
C GLY A 105 -5.27 -4.14 -16.79
N TRP A 106 -4.42 -3.69 -17.69
CA TRP A 106 -3.00 -3.99 -17.70
C TRP A 106 -2.23 -2.99 -16.86
N TYR A 107 -1.48 -3.48 -15.89
CA TYR A 107 -0.68 -2.67 -14.98
C TYR A 107 0.71 -3.29 -14.83
N ALA A 108 1.72 -2.51 -14.46
CA ALA A 108 3.08 -3.03 -14.27
C ALA A 108 3.11 -4.14 -13.20
N ASP A 109 3.78 -5.26 -13.47
CA ASP A 109 3.83 -6.38 -12.52
C ASP A 109 4.58 -5.95 -11.23
N PRO A 110 4.00 -6.21 -10.03
CA PRO A 110 4.60 -5.82 -8.75
C PRO A 110 5.93 -6.52 -8.42
N ASN A 111 6.17 -7.68 -9.01
CA ASN A 111 7.37 -8.50 -8.85
C ASN A 111 8.35 -8.27 -10.00
N ASP A 112 7.89 -7.83 -11.18
CA ASP A 112 8.72 -7.50 -12.33
C ASP A 112 8.20 -6.29 -13.11
N SER A 113 8.76 -5.10 -12.86
CA SER A 113 8.33 -3.85 -13.50
C SER A 113 8.59 -3.78 -15.02
N THR A 114 9.26 -4.77 -15.61
CA THR A 114 9.54 -4.84 -17.06
C THR A 114 8.36 -5.38 -17.85
N ILE A 115 7.41 -6.04 -17.20
CA ILE A 115 6.20 -6.61 -17.80
C ILE A 115 4.94 -5.95 -17.23
N ASN A 116 3.85 -6.01 -18.00
CA ASN A 116 2.52 -5.72 -17.51
C ASN A 116 1.84 -7.03 -17.13
N ARG A 117 1.15 -7.06 -16.00
CA ARG A 117 0.27 -8.16 -15.58
C ARG A 117 -1.17 -7.67 -15.62
N TYR A 118 -2.11 -8.57 -15.90
CA TYR A 118 -3.52 -8.19 -15.92
C TYR A 118 -4.10 -8.22 -14.50
N TRP A 119 -4.83 -7.17 -14.15
CA TRP A 119 -5.62 -7.07 -12.93
C TRP A 119 -7.09 -7.25 -13.32
N ASP A 120 -7.81 -8.15 -12.65
CA ASP A 120 -9.21 -8.47 -12.97
C ASP A 120 -10.24 -7.59 -12.23
N GLY A 121 -9.78 -6.69 -11.36
CA GLY A 121 -10.64 -5.91 -10.46
C GLY A 121 -10.47 -6.28 -8.98
N SER A 122 -9.99 -7.49 -8.69
CA SER A 122 -9.88 -8.07 -7.34
C SER A 122 -8.53 -8.76 -7.08
N SER A 123 -7.89 -9.29 -8.12
CA SER A 123 -6.63 -10.02 -8.03
C SER A 123 -5.81 -9.90 -9.33
N TRP A 124 -4.50 -10.15 -9.22
CA TRP A 124 -3.63 -10.25 -10.40
C TRP A 124 -3.79 -11.62 -11.04
N THR A 125 -4.13 -11.69 -12.33
CA THR A 125 -4.24 -12.95 -13.07
C THR A 125 -2.87 -13.40 -13.57
N ASP A 126 -2.71 -14.63 -14.07
CA ASP A 126 -1.43 -15.07 -14.64
C ASP A 126 -1.15 -14.50 -16.04
N ASP A 127 -2.05 -13.67 -16.57
CA ASP A 127 -1.87 -13.03 -17.87
C ASP A 127 -0.81 -11.93 -17.78
N THR A 128 0.18 -12.02 -18.65
CA THR A 128 1.27 -11.05 -18.75
C THR A 128 1.41 -10.55 -20.19
N SER A 129 1.84 -9.30 -20.33
CA SER A 129 2.08 -8.64 -21.60
C SER A 129 3.42 -7.90 -21.53
N SER A 130 4.19 -7.95 -22.60
CA SER A 130 5.37 -7.09 -22.74
C SER A 130 4.94 -5.64 -22.81
N ARG A 131 5.68 -4.76 -22.14
CA ARG A 131 5.38 -3.33 -22.09
C ARG A 131 5.57 -2.63 -23.44
#